data_AF-A0AAJ1ZG67-F1
#
_entry.id   AF-A0AAJ1ZG67-F1
#
_cell.length_a   1.000
_cell.length_b   1.000
_cell.length_c   1.000
_cell.angle_alpha   90.00
_cell.angle_beta   90.00
_cell.angle_gamma   90.00
#
_symmetry.space_group_name_H-M   'P 1'
#
loop_
_entity.id
_entity.type
_entity.pdbx_description
1 polymer ?
#
loop_
_entity_poly.entity_id
_entity_poly.type
_entity_poly.pdbx_seq_one_letter_code
_entity_poly.pdbx_strand_id
1 'polypeptide(L)'
;MIDFFSQTSASLIAATGVGLDSVDLLIAGMSVAAGYFVYGLTGFGSSIVAVPMLTQVVALRTATPVMLILDLAAGLLVGMRGIRLVSKSELSRLMPWLSIGLLIGVFVLVAVPEGPLKLLLGSTLLVYSVWRLVSRQGFSTIRTAWSVPLGLAGGCLTAIFGTGGPLYTIYLAGRLSDAEQRRATISTLITITALLRLLLFSASGLYKNPEVLTLALCLFPCGAVGLGLGAWFRGKVPAGKLLKALWFVLFLSGINLCARTVLSSFL
;
A
#
# COMPACT_ATOMS: atom_id res chain seq x y z
N MET A 1 -2.85 41.47 1.05
CA MET A 1 -2.06 40.40 0.37
C MET A 1 -2.28 39.04 1.03
N ILE A 2 -2.28 38.98 2.36
CA ILE A 2 -2.62 37.76 3.15
C ILE A 2 -4.10 37.35 2.93
N ASP A 3 -5.02 38.32 2.91
CA ASP A 3 -6.46 38.03 2.68
C ASP A 3 -6.77 37.56 1.25
N PHE A 4 -5.97 37.98 0.26
CA PHE A 4 -6.14 37.55 -1.12
C PHE A 4 -5.69 36.10 -1.31
N PHE A 5 -4.61 35.68 -0.65
CA PHE A 5 -4.19 34.27 -0.62
C PHE A 5 -5.20 33.39 0.14
N SER A 6 -5.78 33.89 1.24
CA SER A 6 -6.82 33.18 1.99
C SER A 6 -8.14 33.03 1.22
N GLN A 7 -8.53 34.02 0.42
CA GLN A 7 -9.72 33.93 -0.44
C GLN A 7 -9.47 33.04 -1.66
N THR A 8 -8.28 33.09 -2.23
CA THR A 8 -7.91 32.25 -3.38
C THR A 8 -7.81 30.78 -2.96
N SER A 9 -7.21 30.47 -1.81
CA SER A 9 -7.17 29.11 -1.26
C SER A 9 -8.58 28.59 -0.93
N ALA A 10 -9.44 29.39 -0.30
CA ALA A 10 -10.84 29.01 -0.04
C ALA A 10 -11.64 28.74 -1.33
N SER A 11 -11.41 29.52 -2.39
CA SER A 11 -12.06 29.31 -3.69
C SER A 11 -11.55 28.08 -4.46
N LEU A 12 -10.26 27.71 -4.29
CA LEU A 12 -9.66 26.50 -4.86
C LEU A 12 -10.06 25.23 -4.09
N ILE A 13 -10.16 25.34 -2.76
CA ILE A 13 -10.70 24.30 -1.87
C ILE A 13 -12.15 23.98 -2.24
N ALA A 14 -12.95 25.00 -2.57
CA ALA A 14 -14.32 24.84 -3.03
C ALA A 14 -14.43 24.28 -4.46
N ALA A 15 -13.45 24.51 -5.34
CA ALA A 15 -13.50 24.11 -6.74
C ALA A 15 -13.22 22.62 -6.99
N THR A 16 -12.51 21.92 -6.09
CA THR A 16 -12.15 20.50 -6.28
C THR A 16 -13.06 19.53 -5.52
N GLY A 17 -13.82 20.00 -4.52
CA GLY A 17 -14.67 19.15 -3.68
C GLY A 17 -13.92 18.12 -2.82
N VAL A 18 -12.58 18.24 -2.74
CA VAL A 18 -11.67 17.27 -2.11
C VAL A 18 -11.03 17.83 -0.83
N GLY A 19 -11.16 19.13 -0.54
CA GLY A 19 -10.64 19.73 0.69
C GLY A 19 -9.11 19.90 0.73
N LEU A 20 -8.41 19.67 -0.39
CA LEU A 20 -6.96 19.81 -0.52
C LEU A 20 -6.59 21.03 -1.35
N ASP A 21 -5.46 21.67 -1.00
CA ASP A 21 -4.86 22.71 -1.84
C ASP A 21 -4.25 22.11 -3.13
N SER A 22 -4.01 22.94 -4.14
CA SER A 22 -3.51 22.54 -5.45
C SER A 22 -2.15 21.82 -5.36
N VAL A 23 -1.30 22.26 -4.42
CA VAL A 23 0.01 21.64 -4.15
C VAL A 23 -0.16 20.25 -3.55
N ASP A 24 -1.05 20.09 -2.57
CA ASP A 24 -1.32 18.80 -1.92
C ASP A 24 -1.94 17.80 -2.89
N LEU A 25 -2.83 18.27 -3.78
CA LEU A 25 -3.40 17.44 -4.83
C LEU A 25 -2.35 16.98 -5.84
N LEU A 26 -1.40 17.85 -6.20
CA LEU A 26 -0.28 17.47 -7.07
C LEU A 26 0.62 16.42 -6.39
N ILE A 27 0.93 16.59 -5.10
CA ILE A 27 1.70 15.61 -4.32
C ILE A 27 0.95 14.27 -4.28
N ALA A 28 -0.36 14.28 -4.02
CA ALA A 28 -1.19 13.08 -4.01
C ALA A 28 -1.21 12.39 -5.38
N GLY A 29 -1.42 13.14 -6.47
CA GLY A 29 -1.40 12.65 -7.84
C GLY A 29 -0.07 12.00 -8.22
N MET A 30 1.04 12.67 -7.92
CA MET A 30 2.39 12.15 -8.17
C MET A 30 2.69 10.89 -7.36
N SER A 31 2.25 10.85 -6.10
CA SER A 31 2.41 9.69 -5.21
C SER A 31 1.67 8.47 -5.77
N VAL A 32 0.42 8.66 -6.20
CA VAL A 32 -0.40 7.61 -6.82
C VAL A 32 0.20 7.17 -8.15
N ALA A 33 0.57 8.10 -9.03
CA ALA A 33 1.19 7.78 -10.32
C ALA A 33 2.48 6.97 -10.13
N ALA A 34 3.35 7.35 -9.19
CA ALA A 34 4.55 6.61 -8.85
C ALA A 34 4.23 5.20 -8.33
N GLY A 35 3.26 5.07 -7.41
CA GLY A 35 2.84 3.76 -6.91
C GLY A 35 2.30 2.85 -8.00
N TYR A 36 1.41 3.34 -8.85
CA TYR A 36 0.86 2.54 -9.95
C TYR A 36 1.86 2.27 -11.07
N PHE A 37 2.88 3.10 -11.25
CA PHE A 37 4.03 2.79 -12.11
C PHE A 37 4.75 1.53 -11.62
N VAL A 38 5.02 1.45 -10.31
CA VAL A 38 5.62 0.24 -9.70
C VAL A 38 4.70 -0.97 -9.82
N TYR A 39 3.41 -0.77 -9.58
CA TYR A 39 2.41 -1.82 -9.75
C TYR A 39 2.37 -2.30 -11.21
N GLY A 40 2.43 -1.40 -12.19
CA GLY A 40 2.49 -1.75 -13.61
C GLY A 40 3.74 -2.55 -13.97
N LEU A 41 4.87 -2.32 -13.30
CA LEU A 41 6.14 -3.02 -13.55
C LEU A 41 6.19 -4.39 -12.88
N THR A 42 5.67 -4.49 -11.66
CA THR A 42 5.88 -5.66 -10.78
C THR A 42 4.62 -6.49 -10.54
N GLY A 43 3.43 -5.92 -10.76
CA GLY A 43 2.13 -6.51 -10.48
C GLY A 43 1.65 -6.34 -9.04
N PHE A 44 2.39 -5.64 -8.18
CA PHE A 44 2.02 -5.36 -6.78
C PHE A 44 2.74 -4.10 -6.27
N GLY A 45 2.49 -3.70 -5.01
CA GLY A 45 3.33 -2.71 -4.34
C GLY A 45 2.99 -1.23 -4.61
N SER A 46 1.85 -0.95 -5.25
CA SER A 46 1.27 0.40 -5.36
C SER A 46 1.24 1.11 -4.01
N SER A 47 0.62 0.45 -3.03
CA SER A 47 0.47 0.97 -1.66
C SER A 47 1.78 1.12 -0.90
N ILE A 48 2.81 0.30 -1.19
CA ILE A 48 4.13 0.42 -0.55
C ILE A 48 4.73 1.79 -0.85
N VAL A 49 4.54 2.28 -2.08
CA VAL A 49 5.13 3.51 -2.59
C VAL A 49 4.22 4.71 -2.36
N ALA A 50 2.94 4.57 -2.68
CA ALA A 50 2.01 5.68 -2.65
C ALA A 50 1.65 6.09 -1.21
N VAL A 51 1.40 5.15 -0.29
CA VAL A 51 0.89 5.47 1.05
C VAL A 51 1.85 6.34 1.87
N PRO A 52 3.17 6.08 1.92
CA PRO A 52 4.10 6.94 2.69
C PRO A 52 4.20 8.37 2.17
N MET A 53 3.94 8.59 0.88
CA MET A 53 3.95 9.91 0.27
C MET A 53 2.57 10.58 0.40
N LEU A 54 1.49 9.84 0.15
CA LEU A 54 0.12 10.31 0.26
C LEU A 54 -0.24 10.71 1.70
N THR A 55 0.29 10.00 2.70
CA THR A 55 0.02 10.28 4.12
C THR A 55 0.68 11.56 4.66
N GLN A 56 1.50 12.22 3.83
CA GLN A 56 2.07 13.53 4.14
C GLN A 56 1.07 14.66 3.94
N VAL A 57 0.06 14.43 3.09
CA VAL A 57 -0.96 15.41 2.68
C VAL A 57 -2.38 14.96 2.98
N VAL A 58 -2.61 13.65 3.19
CA VAL A 58 -3.93 13.08 3.49
C VAL A 58 -3.86 12.21 4.75
N ALA A 59 -4.94 12.22 5.54
CA ALA A 59 -5.14 11.33 6.68
C ALA A 59 -4.96 9.86 6.30
N LEU A 60 -4.35 9.04 7.17
CA LEU A 60 -4.11 7.62 6.86
C LEU A 60 -5.42 6.84 6.68
N ARG A 61 -6.45 7.22 7.44
CA ARG A 61 -7.81 6.67 7.36
C ARG A 61 -8.53 7.01 6.04
N THR A 62 -8.05 8.01 5.31
CA THR A 62 -8.56 8.37 3.97
C THR A 62 -7.66 7.81 2.86
N ALA A 63 -6.34 7.88 3.03
CA ALA A 63 -5.36 7.40 2.05
C ALA A 63 -5.51 5.89 1.80
N THR A 64 -5.74 5.10 2.85
CA THR A 64 -5.72 3.63 2.74
C THR A 64 -6.96 3.03 2.07
N PRO A 65 -8.19 3.54 2.31
CA PRO A 65 -9.36 3.12 1.52
C PRO A 65 -9.34 3.65 0.08
N VAL A 66 -8.80 4.85 -0.16
CA VAL A 66 -8.59 5.40 -1.52
C VAL A 66 -7.69 4.46 -2.33
N MET A 67 -6.53 4.11 -1.79
CA MET A 67 -5.60 3.18 -2.43
C MET A 67 -6.26 1.82 -2.68
N LEU A 68 -7.11 1.33 -1.77
CA LEU A 68 -7.82 0.08 -1.97
C LEU A 68 -8.79 0.13 -3.16
N ILE A 69 -9.55 1.22 -3.32
CA ILE A 69 -10.45 1.40 -4.48
C ILE A 69 -9.63 1.37 -5.77
N LEU A 70 -8.54 2.12 -5.81
CA LEU A 70 -7.66 2.19 -6.98
C LEU A 70 -6.99 0.84 -7.26
N ASP A 71 -6.61 0.09 -6.21
CA ASP A 71 -5.98 -1.24 -6.33
C ASP A 71 -6.96 -2.27 -6.91
N LEU A 72 -8.23 -2.24 -6.46
CA LEU A 72 -9.28 -3.08 -7.02
C LEU A 72 -9.55 -2.73 -8.48
N ALA A 73 -9.62 -1.44 -8.83
CA ALA A 73 -9.82 -1.01 -10.21
C ALA A 73 -8.65 -1.42 -11.11
N ALA A 74 -7.40 -1.21 -10.67
CA ALA A 74 -6.21 -1.65 -11.39
C ALA A 74 -6.16 -3.18 -11.53
N GLY A 75 -6.55 -3.92 -10.50
CA GLY A 75 -6.65 -5.38 -10.53
C GLY A 75 -7.66 -5.88 -11.58
N LEU A 76 -8.81 -5.22 -11.68
CA LEU A 76 -9.83 -5.53 -12.70
C LEU A 76 -9.31 -5.23 -14.12
N LEU A 77 -8.63 -4.10 -14.32
CA LEU A 77 -8.06 -3.72 -15.63
C LEU A 77 -6.97 -4.68 -16.11
N VAL A 78 -6.14 -5.18 -15.19
CA VAL A 78 -5.03 -6.11 -15.53
C VAL A 78 -5.52 -7.56 -15.68
N GLY A 79 -6.64 -7.91 -15.04
CA GLY A 79 -7.27 -9.23 -15.10
C GLY A 79 -6.54 -10.30 -14.27
N MET A 80 -7.32 -11.14 -13.59
CA MET A 80 -6.78 -12.29 -12.83
C MET A 80 -6.39 -13.42 -13.78
N ARG A 81 -5.15 -13.91 -13.71
CA ARG A 81 -4.68 -15.07 -14.48
C ARG A 81 -4.04 -16.12 -13.55
N GLY A 82 -4.18 -17.40 -13.91
CA GLY A 82 -3.42 -18.47 -13.26
C GLY A 82 -4.02 -19.06 -11.97
N ILE A 83 -5.32 -18.87 -11.69
CA ILE A 83 -5.98 -19.37 -10.46
C ILE A 83 -5.85 -20.91 -10.30
N ARG A 84 -5.68 -21.64 -11.40
CA ARG A 84 -5.48 -23.10 -11.40
C ARG A 84 -4.18 -23.55 -10.74
N LEU A 85 -3.16 -22.68 -10.70
CA LEU A 85 -1.84 -22.96 -10.10
C LEU A 85 -1.77 -22.54 -8.62
N VAL A 86 -2.89 -22.23 -7.98
CA VAL A 86 -2.89 -21.80 -6.58
C VAL A 86 -2.60 -22.96 -5.65
N SER A 87 -1.63 -22.80 -4.75
CA SER A 87 -1.39 -23.76 -3.67
C SER A 87 -2.45 -23.61 -2.59
N LYS A 88 -3.50 -24.44 -2.67
CA LYS A 88 -4.60 -24.46 -1.68
C LYS A 88 -4.12 -24.77 -0.26
N SER A 89 -3.08 -25.60 -0.12
CA SER A 89 -2.53 -25.99 1.18
C SER A 89 -1.87 -24.82 1.90
N GLU A 90 -1.02 -24.04 1.22
CA GLU A 90 -0.38 -22.88 1.85
C GLU A 90 -1.36 -21.72 2.02
N LEU A 91 -2.34 -21.58 1.10
CA LEU A 91 -3.41 -20.59 1.23
C LEU A 91 -4.26 -20.85 2.49
N SER A 92 -4.72 -22.07 2.71
CA SER A 92 -5.55 -22.41 3.89
C SER A 92 -4.79 -22.30 5.21
N ARG A 93 -3.46 -22.44 5.19
CA ARG A 93 -2.59 -22.24 6.36
C ARG A 93 -2.37 -20.78 6.71
N LEU A 94 -2.25 -19.90 5.72
CA LEU A 94 -2.04 -18.47 5.92
C LEU A 94 -3.34 -17.72 6.21
N MET A 95 -4.42 -18.08 5.51
CA MET A 95 -5.66 -17.28 5.48
C MET A 95 -6.26 -17.01 6.86
N PRO A 96 -6.34 -17.97 7.81
CA PRO A 96 -6.95 -17.71 9.11
C PRO A 96 -6.20 -16.62 9.89
N TRP A 97 -4.87 -16.74 9.97
CA TRP A 97 -4.00 -15.79 10.65
C TRP A 97 -3.99 -14.44 9.97
N LEU A 98 -4.03 -14.45 8.64
CA LEU A 98 -4.12 -13.25 7.84
C LEU A 98 -5.43 -12.50 8.08
N SER A 99 -6.56 -13.21 8.10
CA SER A 99 -7.88 -12.62 8.38
C SER A 99 -7.97 -12.02 9.79
N ILE A 100 -7.42 -12.72 10.79
CA ILE A 100 -7.29 -12.20 12.15
C ILE A 100 -6.40 -10.94 12.14
N GLY A 101 -5.28 -10.97 11.43
CA GLY A 101 -4.41 -9.82 11.25
C GLY A 101 -5.15 -8.64 10.60
N LEU A 102 -5.98 -8.87 9.59
CA LEU A 102 -6.82 -7.83 8.96
C LEU A 102 -7.76 -7.21 9.98
N LEU A 103 -8.49 -8.03 10.76
CA LEU A 103 -9.41 -7.53 11.79
C LEU A 103 -8.69 -6.65 12.80
N ILE A 104 -7.55 -7.11 13.31
CA ILE A 104 -6.70 -6.34 14.23
C ILE A 104 -6.25 -5.05 13.56
N GLY A 105 -5.77 -5.10 12.31
CA GLY A 105 -5.27 -3.94 11.60
C GLY A 105 -6.35 -2.90 11.30
N VAL A 106 -7.57 -3.31 10.94
CA VAL A 106 -8.70 -2.38 10.76
C VAL A 106 -9.09 -1.75 12.09
N PHE A 107 -9.16 -2.53 13.16
CA PHE A 107 -9.40 -2.01 14.50
C PHE A 107 -8.35 -0.98 14.89
N VAL A 108 -7.07 -1.28 14.70
CA VAL A 108 -5.95 -0.37 14.96
C VAL A 108 -6.04 0.90 14.10
N LEU A 109 -6.34 0.77 12.81
CA LEU A 109 -6.50 1.91 11.90
C LEU A 109 -7.59 2.90 12.35
N VAL A 110 -8.70 2.38 12.87
CA VAL A 110 -9.87 3.18 13.29
C VAL A 110 -9.71 3.70 14.72
N ALA A 111 -9.17 2.89 15.64
CA ALA A 111 -9.10 3.22 17.07
C ALA A 111 -7.87 4.05 17.46
N VAL A 112 -6.72 3.86 16.79
CA VAL A 112 -5.46 4.50 17.17
C VAL A 112 -5.34 5.89 16.51
N PRO A 113 -4.85 6.92 17.23
CA PRO A 113 -4.57 8.24 16.65
C PRO A 113 -3.58 8.19 15.48
N GLU A 114 -3.59 9.21 14.63
CA GLU A 114 -2.76 9.22 13.41
C GLU A 114 -1.25 9.19 13.67
N GLY A 115 -0.77 9.89 14.71
CA GLY A 115 0.66 9.99 15.02
C GLY A 115 1.33 8.62 15.21
N PRO A 116 0.85 7.78 16.15
CA PRO A 116 1.36 6.43 16.33
C PRO A 116 1.29 5.56 15.06
N LEU A 117 0.25 5.71 14.24
CA LEU A 117 0.12 4.96 12.97
C LEU A 117 1.17 5.40 11.94
N LYS A 118 1.48 6.70 11.85
CA LYS A 118 2.54 7.24 10.99
C LYS A 118 3.93 6.78 11.46
N LEU A 119 4.17 6.72 12.77
CA LEU A 119 5.40 6.14 13.34
C LEU A 119 5.51 4.63 13.07
N LEU A 120 4.41 3.89 13.17
CA LEU A 120 4.37 2.48 12.84
C LEU A 120 4.67 2.25 11.35
N LEU A 121 4.14 3.10 10.46
CA LEU A 121 4.45 3.07 9.03
C LEU A 121 5.94 3.30 8.79
N GLY A 122 6.48 4.40 9.32
CA GLY A 122 7.88 4.77 9.15
C GLY A 122 8.85 3.73 9.70
N SER A 123 8.58 3.19 10.90
CA SER A 123 9.40 2.13 11.51
C SER A 123 9.35 0.83 10.69
N THR A 124 8.17 0.43 10.21
CA THR A 124 8.03 -0.75 9.34
C THR A 124 8.82 -0.59 8.04
N LEU A 125 8.77 0.58 7.41
CA LEU A 125 9.53 0.89 6.20
C LEU A 125 11.03 0.88 6.44
N LEU A 126 11.50 1.45 7.56
CA LEU A 126 12.91 1.45 7.94
C LEU A 126 13.42 0.03 8.16
N VAL A 127 12.74 -0.76 9.00
CA VAL A 127 13.11 -2.15 9.29
C VAL A 127 13.19 -2.94 8.00
N TYR A 128 12.17 -2.82 7.14
CA TYR A 128 12.10 -3.59 5.90
C TYR A 128 13.16 -3.14 4.87
N SER A 129 13.38 -1.83 4.73
CA SER A 129 14.38 -1.29 3.80
C SER A 129 15.80 -1.66 4.24
N VAL A 130 16.13 -1.50 5.52
CA VAL A 130 17.42 -1.88 6.09
C VAL A 130 17.66 -3.38 5.96
N TRP A 131 16.67 -4.21 6.34
CA TRP A 131 16.79 -5.65 6.19
C TRP A 131 17.08 -6.05 4.74
N ARG A 132 16.42 -5.44 3.76
CA ARG A 132 16.63 -5.74 2.35
C ARG A 132 17.97 -5.22 1.80
N LEU A 133 18.46 -4.09 2.30
CA LEU A 133 19.75 -3.52 1.91
C LEU A 133 20.92 -4.35 2.46
N VAL A 134 20.76 -4.91 3.67
CA VAL A 134 21.79 -5.69 4.37
C VAL A 134 21.74 -7.17 4.01
N SER A 135 20.54 -7.74 3.82
CA SER A 135 20.40 -9.16 3.54
C SER A 135 20.81 -9.48 2.09
N ARG A 136 21.96 -10.13 1.94
CA ARG A 136 22.47 -10.70 0.68
C ARG A 136 21.94 -12.13 0.42
N GLN A 137 21.18 -12.70 1.35
CA GLN A 137 20.78 -14.10 1.32
C GLN A 137 19.43 -14.28 0.62
N GLY A 138 19.30 -15.34 -0.18
CA GLY A 138 18.03 -15.78 -0.76
C GLY A 138 17.05 -16.24 0.33
N PHE A 139 15.78 -16.39 -0.02
CA PHE A 139 14.77 -16.90 0.90
C PHE A 139 15.14 -18.34 1.31
N SER A 140 15.49 -18.53 2.58
CA SER A 140 15.71 -19.86 3.18
C SER A 140 14.39 -20.64 3.27
N THR A 141 14.45 -21.96 3.41
CA THR A 141 13.25 -22.78 3.65
C THR A 141 12.62 -22.40 4.98
N ILE A 142 11.38 -21.91 4.91
CA ILE A 142 10.65 -21.42 6.09
C ILE A 142 9.78 -22.56 6.63
N ARG A 143 9.79 -22.75 7.96
CA ARG A 143 8.91 -23.72 8.65
C ARG A 143 7.45 -23.27 8.56
N THR A 144 6.53 -24.22 8.48
CA THR A 144 5.08 -23.94 8.39
C THR A 144 4.57 -23.08 9.56
N ALA A 145 5.14 -23.19 10.76
CA ALA A 145 4.77 -22.39 11.93
C ALA A 145 4.90 -20.87 11.72
N TRP A 146 5.73 -20.43 10.76
CA TRP A 146 5.84 -19.02 10.41
C TRP A 146 4.61 -18.46 9.70
N SER A 147 3.64 -19.30 9.31
CA SER A 147 2.36 -18.84 8.79
C SER A 147 1.59 -17.99 9.81
N VAL A 148 1.81 -18.23 11.11
CA VAL A 148 1.17 -17.49 12.20
C VAL A 148 1.71 -16.06 12.31
N PRO A 149 2.99 -15.82 12.64
CA PRO A 149 3.50 -14.46 12.79
C PRO A 149 3.48 -13.67 11.48
N LEU A 150 3.81 -14.30 10.35
CA LEU A 150 3.80 -13.60 9.05
C LEU A 150 2.39 -13.39 8.52
N GLY A 151 1.45 -14.29 8.83
CA GLY A 151 0.03 -14.12 8.53
C GLY A 151 -0.57 -12.96 9.33
N LEU A 152 -0.38 -12.95 10.66
CA LEU A 152 -0.90 -11.89 11.54
C LEU A 152 -0.29 -10.53 11.21
N ALA A 153 1.05 -10.43 11.15
CA ALA A 153 1.74 -9.18 10.85
C ALA A 153 1.45 -8.72 9.42
N GLY A 154 1.46 -9.64 8.46
CA GLY A 154 1.08 -9.38 7.08
C GLY A 154 -0.33 -8.82 7.00
N GLY A 155 -1.29 -9.49 7.62
CA GLY A 155 -2.70 -9.08 7.62
C GLY A 155 -2.89 -7.69 8.23
N CYS A 156 -2.25 -7.44 9.37
CA CYS A 156 -2.30 -6.17 10.07
C CYS A 156 -1.75 -5.02 9.21
N LEU A 157 -0.54 -5.18 8.66
CA LEU A 157 0.08 -4.19 7.78
C LEU A 157 -0.68 -4.04 6.45
N THR A 158 -1.27 -5.11 5.94
CA THR A 158 -2.18 -5.07 4.79
C THR A 158 -3.41 -4.23 5.09
N ALA A 159 -4.05 -4.39 6.23
CA ALA A 159 -5.21 -3.56 6.60
C ALA A 159 -4.82 -2.09 6.79
N ILE A 160 -3.81 -1.81 7.62
CA ILE A 160 -3.43 -0.45 8.00
C ILE A 160 -2.84 0.31 6.81
N PHE A 161 -1.94 -0.31 6.03
CA PHE A 161 -1.14 0.41 5.03
C PHE A 161 -1.29 -0.14 3.61
N GLY A 162 -1.92 -1.29 3.41
CA GLY A 162 -1.91 -1.98 2.11
C GLY A 162 -0.56 -2.61 1.76
N THR A 163 0.35 -2.78 2.73
CA THR A 163 1.76 -3.15 2.47
C THR A 163 2.16 -4.54 2.95
N GLY A 164 1.23 -5.46 3.27
CA GLY A 164 1.58 -6.81 3.71
C GLY A 164 2.14 -7.74 2.62
N GLY A 165 2.09 -7.34 1.33
CA GLY A 165 2.56 -8.12 0.17
C GLY A 165 3.96 -8.77 0.33
N PRO A 166 4.98 -8.04 0.80
CA PRO A 166 6.30 -8.60 1.07
C PRO A 166 6.31 -9.71 2.12
N LEU A 167 5.51 -9.62 3.18
CA LEU A 167 5.49 -10.64 4.23
C LEU A 167 4.94 -11.97 3.72
N TYR A 168 3.87 -11.93 2.93
CA TYR A 168 3.35 -13.13 2.27
C TYR A 168 4.33 -13.66 1.21
N THR A 169 5.04 -12.76 0.53
CA THR A 169 6.07 -13.13 -0.46
C THR A 169 7.25 -13.84 0.21
N ILE A 170 7.73 -13.35 1.35
CA ILE A 170 8.79 -13.99 2.14
C ILE A 170 8.36 -15.41 2.52
N TYR A 171 7.17 -15.57 3.12
CA TYR A 171 6.66 -16.87 3.51
C TYR A 171 6.52 -17.82 2.31
N LEU A 172 5.80 -17.40 1.27
CA LEU A 172 5.52 -18.25 0.11
C LEU A 172 6.77 -18.56 -0.71
N ALA A 173 7.76 -17.65 -0.74
CA ALA A 173 9.04 -17.92 -1.39
C ALA A 173 9.89 -18.95 -0.65
N GLY A 174 9.77 -19.04 0.68
CA GLY A 174 10.40 -20.10 1.47
C GLY A 174 9.64 -21.44 1.49
N ARG A 175 8.42 -21.49 0.92
CA ARG A 175 7.55 -22.68 0.92
C ARG A 175 7.32 -23.28 -0.47
N LEU A 176 7.22 -22.44 -1.50
CA LEU A 176 6.92 -22.85 -2.88
C LEU A 176 8.15 -22.64 -3.76
N SER A 177 8.70 -23.72 -4.30
CA SER A 177 9.83 -23.69 -5.23
C SER A 177 9.41 -23.21 -6.62
N ASP A 178 8.23 -23.62 -7.09
CA ASP A 178 7.66 -23.21 -8.36
C ASP A 178 7.32 -21.69 -8.36
N ALA A 179 7.88 -20.96 -9.30
CA ALA A 179 7.68 -19.51 -9.43
C ALA A 179 6.28 -19.14 -9.91
N GLU A 180 5.66 -19.93 -10.79
CA GLU A 180 4.30 -19.70 -11.28
C GLU A 180 3.27 -20.01 -10.18
N GLN A 181 3.43 -21.14 -9.50
CA GLN A 181 2.57 -21.52 -8.37
C GLN A 181 2.59 -20.45 -7.26
N ARG A 182 3.78 -19.93 -6.96
CA ARG A 182 3.99 -18.87 -5.97
C ARG A 182 3.33 -17.56 -6.39
N ARG A 183 3.53 -17.13 -7.64
CA ARG A 183 2.90 -15.92 -8.19
C ARG A 183 1.37 -16.03 -8.17
N ALA A 184 0.82 -17.16 -8.60
CA ALA A 184 -0.62 -17.42 -8.57
C ALA A 184 -1.19 -17.37 -7.14
N THR A 185 -0.47 -17.97 -6.18
CA THR A 185 -0.88 -17.99 -4.77
C THR A 185 -0.82 -16.60 -4.13
N ILE A 186 0.26 -15.83 -4.37
CA ILE A 186 0.40 -14.44 -3.90
C ILE A 186 -0.72 -13.57 -4.48
N SER A 187 -0.95 -13.65 -5.79
CA SER A 187 -2.00 -12.86 -6.46
C SER A 187 -3.38 -13.18 -5.89
N THR A 188 -3.69 -14.46 -5.68
CA THR A 188 -4.98 -14.90 -5.11
C THR A 188 -5.14 -14.39 -3.69
N LEU A 189 -4.08 -14.48 -2.88
CA LEU A 189 -4.08 -13.97 -1.52
C LEU A 189 -4.30 -12.45 -1.51
N ILE A 190 -3.60 -11.69 -2.36
CA ILE A 190 -3.82 -10.24 -2.51
C ILE A 190 -5.27 -9.94 -2.88
N THR A 191 -5.85 -10.63 -3.86
CA THR A 191 -7.26 -10.45 -4.25
C THR A 191 -8.21 -10.72 -3.09
N ILE A 192 -8.06 -11.85 -2.39
CA ILE A 192 -8.93 -12.19 -1.25
C ILE A 192 -8.80 -11.12 -0.16
N THR A 193 -7.58 -10.66 0.15
CA THR A 193 -7.38 -9.60 1.14
C THR A 193 -7.95 -8.26 0.73
N ALA A 194 -7.91 -7.92 -0.56
CA ALA A 194 -8.50 -6.69 -1.06
C ALA A 194 -10.03 -6.71 -0.89
N LEU A 195 -10.67 -7.84 -1.21
CA LEU A 195 -12.11 -8.02 -1.01
C LEU A 195 -12.50 -8.01 0.47
N LEU A 196 -11.73 -8.69 1.33
CA LEU A 196 -11.95 -8.67 2.78
C LEU A 196 -11.77 -7.25 3.35
N ARG A 197 -10.73 -6.52 2.92
CA ARG A 197 -10.56 -5.12 3.33
C ARG A 197 -11.71 -4.25 2.85
N LEU A 198 -12.21 -4.44 1.62
CA LEU A 198 -13.34 -3.68 1.11
C LEU A 198 -14.55 -3.87 2.03
N LEU A 199 -14.84 -5.12 2.42
CA LEU A 199 -15.90 -5.45 3.36
C LEU A 199 -15.67 -4.81 4.73
N LEU A 200 -14.48 -4.97 5.31
CA LEU A 200 -14.15 -4.45 6.64
C LEU A 200 -14.14 -2.92 6.69
N PHE A 201 -13.61 -2.25 5.67
CA PHE A 201 -13.62 -0.80 5.55
C PHE A 201 -15.05 -0.27 5.40
N SER A 202 -15.89 -0.97 4.62
CA SER A 202 -17.33 -0.65 4.51
C SER A 202 -18.03 -0.81 5.86
N ALA A 203 -17.80 -1.92 6.56
CA ALA A 203 -18.40 -2.20 7.87
C ALA A 203 -17.93 -1.21 8.95
N SER A 204 -16.67 -0.79 8.91
CA SER A 204 -16.11 0.21 9.82
C SER A 204 -16.57 1.65 9.52
N GLY A 205 -17.28 1.86 8.41
CA GLY A 205 -17.80 3.17 8.02
C GLY A 205 -16.77 4.10 7.37
N LEU A 206 -15.56 3.63 7.02
CA LEU A 206 -14.53 4.48 6.38
C LEU A 206 -15.02 5.06 5.05
N TYR A 207 -15.80 4.30 4.27
CA TYR A 207 -16.40 4.78 3.02
C TYR A 207 -17.61 5.71 3.20
N LYS A 208 -18.07 5.96 4.44
CA LYS A 208 -19.08 7.00 4.70
C LYS A 208 -18.49 8.41 4.60
N ASN A 209 -17.17 8.56 4.68
CA ASN A 209 -16.51 9.83 4.41
C ASN A 209 -16.55 10.10 2.89
N PRO A 210 -17.26 11.15 2.41
CA PRO A 210 -17.35 11.46 0.98
C PRO A 210 -15.99 11.78 0.36
N GLU A 211 -15.03 12.30 1.14
CA GLU A 211 -13.68 12.63 0.68
C GLU A 211 -12.95 11.41 0.11
N VAL A 212 -13.22 10.21 0.64
CA VAL A 212 -12.59 8.98 0.16
C VAL A 212 -12.96 8.72 -1.30
N LEU A 213 -14.25 8.85 -1.64
CA LEU A 213 -14.70 8.55 -2.99
C LEU A 213 -14.33 9.67 -3.97
N THR A 214 -14.45 10.93 -3.56
CA THR A 214 -14.07 12.08 -4.42
C THR A 214 -12.58 12.08 -4.71
N LEU A 215 -11.73 11.84 -3.70
CA LEU A 215 -10.29 11.75 -3.89
C LEU A 215 -9.91 10.53 -4.73
N ALA A 216 -10.55 9.37 -4.54
CA ALA A 216 -10.31 8.20 -5.38
C ALA A 216 -10.64 8.48 -6.86
N LEU A 217 -11.77 9.14 -7.15
CA LEU A 217 -12.14 9.52 -8.51
C LEU A 217 -11.16 10.53 -9.11
N CYS A 218 -10.72 11.51 -8.32
CA CYS A 218 -9.76 12.53 -8.75
C CYS A 218 -8.37 11.94 -9.06
N LEU A 219 -7.91 10.98 -8.25
CA LEU A 219 -6.60 10.33 -8.40
C LEU A 219 -6.61 9.16 -9.38
N PHE A 220 -7.79 8.67 -9.78
CA PHE A 220 -7.96 7.61 -10.77
C PHE A 220 -7.16 7.83 -12.07
N PRO A 221 -7.24 8.99 -12.76
CA PRO A 221 -6.44 9.23 -13.96
C PRO A 221 -4.93 9.15 -13.70
N CYS A 222 -4.43 9.67 -12.57
CA CYS A 222 -3.02 9.57 -12.21
C CYS A 222 -2.60 8.11 -12.02
N GLY A 223 -3.44 7.30 -11.37
CA GLY A 223 -3.22 5.86 -11.21
C GLY A 223 -3.22 5.11 -12.55
N ALA A 224 -4.17 5.42 -13.44
CA ALA A 224 -4.25 4.82 -14.77
C ALA A 224 -3.02 5.15 -15.63
N VAL A 225 -2.56 6.40 -15.62
CA VAL A 225 -1.33 6.82 -16.32
C VAL A 225 -0.12 6.10 -15.74
N GLY A 226 0.04 6.07 -14.42
CA GLY A 226 1.11 5.33 -13.75
C GLY A 226 1.10 3.85 -14.15
N LEU A 227 -0.06 3.20 -14.07
CA LEU A 227 -0.24 1.79 -14.44
C LEU A 227 0.13 1.53 -15.90
N GLY A 228 -0.35 2.36 -16.83
CA GLY A 228 -0.07 2.25 -18.26
C GLY A 228 1.41 2.40 -18.58
N LEU A 229 2.05 3.43 -18.02
CA LEU A 229 3.51 3.63 -18.14
C LEU A 229 4.28 2.44 -17.56
N GLY A 230 3.92 1.98 -16.36
CA GLY A 230 4.58 0.84 -15.73
C GLY A 230 4.45 -0.44 -16.56
N ALA A 231 3.26 -0.70 -17.11
CA ALA A 231 3.02 -1.84 -17.99
C ALA A 231 3.81 -1.73 -19.30
N TRP A 232 3.96 -0.53 -19.87
CA TRP A 232 4.73 -0.30 -21.10
C TRP A 232 6.24 -0.49 -20.93
N PHE A 233 6.77 -0.13 -19.75
CA PHE A 233 8.18 -0.34 -19.39
C PHE A 233 8.47 -1.75 -18.86
N ARG A 234 7.44 -2.58 -18.65
CA ARG A 234 7.58 -3.97 -18.20
C ARG A 234 8.43 -4.76 -19.21
N GLY A 235 9.56 -5.29 -18.76
CA GLY A 235 10.51 -6.04 -19.61
C GLY A 235 11.59 -5.19 -20.30
N LYS A 236 11.45 -3.85 -20.33
CA LYS A 236 12.46 -2.93 -20.88
C LYS A 236 13.47 -2.45 -19.82
N VAL A 237 13.09 -2.48 -18.55
CA VAL A 237 13.93 -2.04 -17.42
C VAL A 237 14.33 -3.25 -16.58
N PRO A 238 15.62 -3.39 -16.20
CA PRO A 238 16.04 -4.42 -15.26
C PRO A 238 15.33 -4.23 -13.91
N ALA A 239 14.41 -5.14 -13.58
CA ALA A 239 13.59 -5.05 -12.37
C ALA A 239 14.42 -4.82 -11.10
N GLY A 240 15.64 -5.38 -11.04
CA GLY A 240 16.55 -5.20 -9.90
C GLY A 240 16.98 -3.76 -9.63
N LYS A 241 17.23 -2.94 -10.67
CA LYS A 241 17.65 -1.53 -10.53
C LYS A 241 16.49 -0.65 -10.09
N LEU A 242 15.32 -0.85 -10.70
CA LEU A 242 14.10 -0.14 -10.36
C LEU A 242 13.68 -0.41 -8.91
N LEU A 243 13.69 -1.69 -8.48
CA LEU A 243 13.38 -2.01 -7.10
C LEU A 243 14.39 -1.34 -6.15
N LYS A 244 15.70 -1.36 -6.43
CA LYS A 244 16.70 -0.65 -5.58
C LYS A 244 16.43 0.85 -5.45
N ALA A 245 16.10 1.53 -6.55
CA ALA A 245 15.75 2.95 -6.51
C ALA A 245 14.50 3.20 -5.65
N LEU A 246 13.51 2.31 -5.74
CA LEU A 246 12.31 2.37 -4.91
C LEU A 246 12.60 2.17 -3.42
N TRP A 247 13.44 1.20 -3.05
CA TRP A 247 13.84 1.03 -1.63
C TRP A 247 14.53 2.27 -1.10
N PHE A 248 15.32 2.94 -1.93
CA PHE A 248 15.98 4.17 -1.54
C PHE A 248 14.96 5.30 -1.29
N VAL A 249 14.02 5.51 -2.20
CA VAL A 249 12.94 6.51 -2.03
C VAL A 249 12.06 6.20 -0.82
N LEU A 250 11.73 4.92 -0.61
CA LEU A 250 10.97 4.47 0.56
C LEU A 250 11.73 4.69 1.86
N PHE A 251 13.03 4.46 1.87
CA PHE A 251 13.89 4.71 3.02
C PHE A 251 13.91 6.21 3.37
N LEU A 252 14.11 7.07 2.39
CA LEU A 252 14.03 8.53 2.58
C LEU A 252 12.64 8.99 3.05
N SER A 253 11.56 8.47 2.47
CA SER A 253 10.19 8.76 2.94
C SER A 253 9.97 8.29 4.37
N GLY A 254 10.47 7.11 4.75
CA GLY A 254 10.38 6.59 6.11
C GLY A 254 11.11 7.47 7.12
N ILE A 255 12.32 7.93 6.80
CA ILE A 255 13.07 8.88 7.63
C ILE A 255 12.28 10.19 7.78
N ASN A 256 11.82 10.77 6.67
CA ASN A 256 11.09 12.04 6.69
C ASN A 256 9.81 11.94 7.52
N LEU A 257 9.04 10.85 7.34
CA LEU A 257 7.80 10.64 8.07
C LEU A 257 8.04 10.48 9.59
N CYS A 258 9.06 9.72 9.99
CA CYS A 258 9.45 9.58 11.39
C CYS A 258 9.91 10.92 11.98
N ALA A 259 10.82 11.62 11.29
CA ALA A 259 11.36 12.90 11.75
C ALA A 259 10.25 13.94 11.95
N ARG A 260 9.34 14.06 10.98
CA ARG A 260 8.23 15.01 11.02
C ARG A 260 7.24 14.69 12.13
N THR A 261 6.91 13.40 12.32
CA THR A 261 5.97 12.96 13.37
C THR A 261 6.53 13.18 14.78
N VAL A 262 7.83 12.94 14.96
CA VAL A 262 8.53 13.22 16.22
C VAL A 262 8.57 14.73 16.47
N LEU A 263 8.97 15.54 15.48
CA LEU A 263 8.97 17.00 15.61
C LEU A 263 7.60 17.57 15.99
N SER A 264 6.53 17.10 15.35
CA SER A 264 5.17 17.55 15.66
C SER A 264 4.65 17.06 17.01
N SER A 265 5.33 16.11 17.66
CA SER A 265 4.97 15.68 19.02
C SER A 265 5.67 16.52 20.10
N PHE A 266 6.67 17.34 19.71
CA PHE A 266 7.44 18.22 20.60
C PHE A 266 7.04 19.71 20.48
N LEU A 267 6.28 20.09 19.44
CA LEU A 267 5.73 21.43 19.21
C LEU A 267 4.23 21.43 19.51
#